data_AF-A0A0D0PAN8-F1
#
_entry.id   AF-A0A0D0PAN8-F1
#
_cell.length_a   1.000
_cell.length_b   1.000
_cell.length_c   1.000
_cell.angle_alpha   90.00
_cell.angle_beta   90.00
_cell.angle_gamma   90.00
#
_symmetry.space_group_name_H-M   'P 1'
#
loop_
_entity.id
_entity.type
_entity.pdbx_description
1 polymer ?
#
loop_
_entity_poly.entity_id
_entity_poly.type
_entity_poly.pdbx_seq_one_letter_code
_entity_poly.pdbx_strand_id
1 'polypeptide(L)'
;MSKHAIAIRMIESRFALLNAGDTSAAVHAEASMAIELAHSLGVIDLAEYGSYRARLDRIYELQSQYALDRIRASARSSHDHANP
;
A
#
# COMPACT_ATOMS: atom_id res chain seq x y z
N MET A 1 -3.23 20.58 17.85
CA MET A 1 -3.34 19.28 17.16
C MET A 1 -2.32 18.33 17.79
N SER A 2 -2.70 17.10 18.18
CA SER A 2 -1.78 16.19 18.90
C SER A 2 -0.77 15.54 17.95
N LYS A 3 0.41 15.14 18.47
CA LYS A 3 1.42 14.38 17.70
C LYS A 3 0.82 13.09 17.13
N HIS A 4 -0.01 12.44 17.91
CA HIS A 4 -0.79 11.27 17.51
C HIS A 4 -1.68 11.55 16.29
N ALA A 5 -2.47 12.62 16.32
CA ALA A 5 -3.32 13.00 15.18
C ALA A 5 -2.49 13.36 13.93
N ILE A 6 -1.29 13.93 14.08
CA ILE A 6 -0.38 14.20 12.97
C ILE A 6 0.12 12.88 12.36
N ALA A 7 0.57 11.94 13.18
CA ALA A 7 1.06 10.64 12.73
C ALA A 7 -0.03 9.84 11.99
N ILE A 8 -1.24 9.77 12.55
CA ILE A 8 -2.38 9.09 11.89
C ILE A 8 -2.65 9.70 10.52
N ARG A 9 -2.76 11.04 10.43
CA ARG A 9 -3.01 11.70 9.15
C ARG A 9 -1.88 11.46 8.14
N MET A 10 -0.64 11.36 8.61
CA MET A 10 0.52 11.07 7.77
C MET A 10 0.44 9.66 7.19
N ILE A 11 0.09 8.67 8.00
CA ILE A 11 -0.06 7.27 7.56
C ILE A 11 -1.26 7.14 6.60
N GLU A 12 -2.42 7.66 6.99
CA GLU A 12 -3.65 7.58 6.18
C GLU A 12 -3.50 8.29 4.83
N SER A 13 -2.72 9.37 4.75
CA SER A 13 -2.49 10.05 3.46
C SER A 13 -1.74 9.16 2.46
N ARG A 14 -0.76 8.37 2.93
CA ARG A 14 -0.03 7.42 2.07
C ARG A 14 -0.92 6.25 1.68
N PHE A 15 -1.72 5.75 2.62
CA PHE A 15 -2.68 4.68 2.32
C PHE A 15 -3.71 5.14 1.29
N ALA A 16 -4.16 6.39 1.33
CA ALA A 16 -5.06 6.93 0.32
C ALA A 16 -4.42 6.91 -1.09
N LEU A 17 -3.16 7.28 -1.22
CA LEU A 17 -2.43 7.23 -2.51
C LEU A 17 -2.30 5.79 -3.02
N LEU A 18 -1.89 4.86 -2.16
CA LEU A 18 -1.78 3.44 -2.54
C LEU A 18 -3.14 2.85 -2.94
N ASN A 19 -4.21 3.15 -2.20
CA ASN A 19 -5.56 2.69 -2.54
C ASN A 19 -6.10 3.33 -3.83
N ALA A 20 -5.63 4.53 -4.19
CA ALA A 20 -5.92 5.15 -5.49
C ALA A 20 -5.17 4.48 -6.66
N GLY A 21 -4.36 3.46 -6.38
CA GLY A 21 -3.62 2.70 -7.40
C GLY A 21 -2.22 3.25 -7.67
N ASP A 22 -1.70 4.16 -6.85
CA ASP A 22 -0.29 4.55 -6.93
C ASP A 22 0.59 3.36 -6.52
N THR A 23 1.39 2.87 -7.46
CA THR A 23 2.33 1.75 -7.27
C THR A 23 3.78 2.23 -7.30
N SER A 24 4.03 3.52 -7.07
CA SER A 24 5.39 4.08 -7.09
C SER A 24 6.18 3.64 -5.86
N ALA A 25 7.44 3.24 -6.07
CA ALA A 25 8.32 2.81 -5.00
C ALA A 25 8.47 3.86 -3.88
N ALA A 26 8.38 5.15 -4.22
CA ALA A 26 8.42 6.24 -3.25
C ALA A 26 7.24 6.20 -2.28
N VAL A 27 6.00 6.10 -2.78
CA VAL A 27 4.80 6.06 -1.92
C VAL A 27 4.79 4.80 -1.05
N HIS A 28 5.24 3.66 -1.59
CA HIS A 28 5.44 2.44 -0.81
C HIS A 28 6.42 2.65 0.35
N ALA A 29 7.61 3.18 0.07
CA ALA A 29 8.64 3.44 1.07
C ALA A 29 8.17 4.44 2.13
N GLU A 30 7.51 5.52 1.72
CA GLU A 30 6.97 6.53 2.62
C GLU A 30 5.85 5.97 3.53
N ALA A 31 4.99 5.10 3.01
CA ALA A 31 3.93 4.45 3.80
C ALA A 31 4.55 3.59 4.92
N SER A 32 5.54 2.76 4.57
CA SER A 32 6.25 1.94 5.55
C SER A 32 7.00 2.82 6.56
N MET A 33 7.74 3.83 6.09
CA MET A 33 8.50 4.73 6.94
C MET A 33 7.62 5.51 7.91
N ALA A 34 6.45 5.97 7.48
CA ALA A 34 5.52 6.71 8.34
C ALA A 34 5.07 5.88 9.55
N ILE A 35 4.80 4.59 9.35
CA ILE A 35 4.39 3.65 10.40
C ILE A 35 5.56 3.40 11.37
N GLU A 36 6.74 3.06 10.82
CA GLU A 36 7.94 2.79 11.62
C GLU A 36 8.36 4.00 12.45
N LEU A 37 8.32 5.20 11.87
CA LEU A 37 8.67 6.43 12.54
C LEU A 37 7.68 6.77 13.65
N ALA A 38 6.38 6.62 13.41
CA ALA A 38 5.35 6.89 14.41
C ALA A 38 5.51 5.99 15.65
N HIS A 39 5.78 4.70 15.44
CA HIS A 39 6.02 3.75 16.52
C HIS A 39 7.34 4.03 17.24
N SER A 40 8.43 4.26 16.49
CA SER A 40 9.75 4.55 17.06
C SER A 40 9.78 5.81 17.93
N LEU A 41 8.94 6.79 17.62
CA LEU A 41 8.78 8.02 18.40
C LEU A 41 7.81 7.86 19.58
N GLY A 42 7.23 6.67 19.79
CA GLY A 42 6.24 6.40 20.83
C GLY A 42 4.91 7.13 20.62
N VAL A 43 4.60 7.53 19.37
CA VAL A 43 3.38 8.27 19.02
C VAL A 43 2.19 7.34 18.84
N ILE A 44 2.44 6.11 18.40
CA ILE A 44 1.49 5.00 18.34
C ILE A 44 2.03 3.84 19.15
N ASP A 45 1.14 3.03 19.70
CA ASP A 45 1.53 1.83 20.45
C ASP A 45 1.78 0.61 19.54
N LEU A 46 2.16 -0.52 20.15
CA LEU A 46 2.45 -1.76 19.43
C LEU A 46 1.22 -2.35 18.73
N ALA A 47 0.02 -2.17 19.28
CA ALA A 47 -1.21 -2.68 18.70
C ALA A 47 -1.60 -1.87 17.46
N GLU A 48 -1.49 -0.55 17.54
CA GLU A 48 -1.68 0.36 16.42
C GLU A 48 -0.65 0.10 15.32
N TYR A 49 0.62 -0.04 15.68
CA TYR A 49 1.69 -0.41 14.76
C TYR A 49 1.34 -1.71 13.99
N GLY A 50 0.96 -2.76 14.71
CA GLY A 50 0.55 -4.04 14.11
C GLY A 50 -0.65 -3.91 13.17
N SER A 51 -1.65 -3.13 13.57
CA SER A 51 -2.83 -2.84 12.73
C SER A 51 -2.46 -2.12 11.43
N TYR A 52 -1.62 -1.08 11.52
CA TYR A 52 -1.18 -0.35 10.33
C TYR A 52 -0.29 -1.18 9.41
N ARG A 53 0.63 -1.98 9.96
CA ARG A 53 1.45 -2.92 9.18
C ARG A 53 0.58 -3.93 8.42
N ALA A 54 -0.36 -4.57 9.11
CA ALA A 54 -1.27 -5.54 8.48
C ALA A 54 -2.12 -4.92 7.37
N ARG A 55 -2.57 -3.67 7.56
CA ARG A 55 -3.32 -2.94 6.53
C ARG A 55 -2.44 -2.58 5.33
N LEU A 56 -1.18 -2.18 5.54
CA LEU A 56 -0.22 -1.92 4.47
C LEU A 56 0.06 -3.19 3.65
N ASP A 57 0.31 -4.31 4.32
CA ASP A 57 0.58 -5.59 3.66
C ASP A 57 -0.61 -6.04 2.80
N ARG A 58 -1.85 -5.87 3.29
CA ARG A 58 -3.06 -6.14 2.52
C ARG A 58 -3.19 -5.27 1.27
N ILE A 59 -2.83 -3.99 1.34
CA ILE A 59 -2.85 -3.10 0.17
C ILE A 59 -1.86 -3.61 -0.88
N TYR A 60 -0.65 -4.02 -0.48
CA TYR A 60 0.36 -4.55 -1.39
C TYR A 60 -0.09 -5.86 -2.04
N GLU A 61 -0.70 -6.74 -1.26
CA GLU A 61 -1.26 -7.99 -1.78
C GLU A 61 -2.31 -7.74 -2.86
N LEU A 62 -3.26 -6.83 -2.61
CA LEU A 62 -4.29 -6.46 -3.59
C LEU A 62 -3.69 -5.87 -4.87
N GLN A 63 -2.75 -4.93 -4.75
CA GLN A 63 -2.09 -4.34 -5.93
C GLN A 63 -1.31 -5.39 -6.73
N SER A 64 -0.64 -6.32 -6.07
CA SER A 64 0.05 -7.44 -6.72
C SER A 64 -0.92 -8.35 -7.47
N GLN A 65 -2.04 -8.72 -6.84
CA GLN A 65 -3.09 -9.53 -7.48
C GLN A 65 -3.65 -8.82 -8.72
N TYR A 66 -3.96 -7.53 -8.64
CA TYR A 66 -4.42 -6.74 -9.79
C TYR A 66 -3.39 -6.70 -10.93
N ALA A 67 -2.11 -6.54 -10.60
CA ALA A 67 -1.04 -6.55 -11.59
C ALA A 67 -0.94 -7.91 -12.30
N LEU A 68 -1.01 -9.02 -11.56
CA LEU A 68 -0.99 -10.38 -12.11
C LEU A 68 -2.21 -10.66 -13.00
N ASP A 69 -3.40 -10.25 -12.58
CA ASP A 69 -4.62 -10.46 -13.36
C ASP A 69 -4.60 -9.66 -14.67
N ARG A 70 -4.03 -8.45 -14.65
CA ARG A 70 -3.82 -7.66 -15.87
C ARG A 70 -2.86 -8.36 -16.84
N ILE A 71 -1.75 -8.90 -16.33
CA ILE A 71 -0.78 -9.66 -17.15
C ILE A 71 -1.44 -10.91 -17.76
N ARG A 72 -2.24 -11.64 -16.97
CA ARG A 72 -2.99 -12.81 -17.44
C ARG A 72 -4.01 -12.44 -18.52
N ALA A 73 -4.70 -11.32 -18.36
CA ALA A 73 -5.67 -10.83 -19.34
C ALA A 73 -4.99 -10.42 -20.66
N SER A 74 -3.86 -9.70 -20.61
CA SER A 74 -3.11 -9.35 -21.81
C SER A 74 -2.57 -10.58 -22.55
N ALA A 75 -2.07 -11.57 -21.82
CA ALA A 75 -1.55 -12.80 -22.43
C ALA A 75 -2.64 -13.59 -23.18
N ARG A 76 -3.87 -13.64 -22.66
CA ARG A 76 -5.01 -14.29 -23.35
C ARG A 76 -5.41 -13.55 -24.62
N SER A 77 -5.52 -12.22 -24.54
CA SER A 77 -5.87 -11.38 -25.70
C SER A 77 -4.85 -11.49 -26.85
N SER A 78 -3.56 -11.65 -26.54
CA SER A 78 -2.52 -11.87 -27.56
C SER A 78 -2.57 -13.27 -28.20
N HIS A 79 -3.10 -14.28 -27.52
CA HIS A 79 -3.24 -15.64 -28.06
C HIS A 79 -4.40 -15.74 -29.05
N ASP A 80 -5.53 -15.08 -28.77
CA ASP A 80 -6.71 -15.07 -29.64
C ASP A 80 -6.47 -14.33 -30.97
N HIS A 81 -5.55 -13.37 -31.02
CA HIS A 81 -5.17 -12.67 -32.26
C HIS A 81 -4.08 -13.37 -33.08
N ALA A 82 -3.49 -14.45 -32.57
CA ALA A 82 -2.38 -15.17 -33.21
C ALA A 82 -2.80 -16.49 -33.90
N ASN A 83 -4.08 -16.87 -33.83
CA ASN A 83 -4.57 -18.12 -34.42
C ASN A 83 -5.82 -17.85 -35.30
N PRO A 84 -5.67 -17.76 -36.64
CA PRO A 84 -6.80 -17.64 -37.57
C PRO A 84 -7.57 -18.95 -37.78
#